data_AF-G2P9J6-F1
#
_entry.id   AF-G2P9J6-F1
#
_cell.length_a   1.000
_cell.length_b   1.000
_cell.length_c   1.000
_cell.angle_alpha   90.00
_cell.angle_beta   90.00
_cell.angle_gamma   90.00
#
_symmetry.space_group_name_H-M   'P 1'
#
loop_
_entity.id
_entity.type
_entity.pdbx_description
1 polymer ?
#
loop_
_entity_poly.entity_id
_entity_poly.type
_entity_poly.pdbx_seq_one_letter_code
_entity_poly.pdbx_strand_id
1 'polypeptide(L)'
;MSEPTTNARPGPLPEDVADLLRAVLEALDIPYPATIGDSDVHARILGDRVMHTVIALHGALDDEGPDLGIEWTTAYLRKRLAERPPTGYRAAGDPRSAERSREVER
;
A
#
# COMPACT_ATOMS: atom_id res chain seq x y z
N MET A 1 41.85 -10.86 -14.55
CA MET A 1 40.79 -11.78 -14.09
C MET A 1 39.91 -10.97 -13.16
N SER A 2 38.74 -10.54 -13.64
CA SER A 2 37.75 -9.84 -12.80
C SER A 2 36.98 -10.89 -12.02
N GLU A 3 36.95 -10.79 -10.70
CA GLU A 3 36.11 -11.65 -9.87
C GLU A 3 34.63 -11.40 -10.20
N PRO A 4 33.78 -12.43 -10.21
CA PRO A 4 32.35 -12.24 -10.38
C PRO A 4 31.85 -11.52 -9.14
N THR A 5 31.31 -10.31 -9.30
CA THR A 5 30.50 -9.65 -8.28
C THR A 5 29.32 -10.57 -7.99
N THR A 6 29.47 -11.42 -6.98
CA THR A 6 28.35 -12.12 -6.37
C THR A 6 27.39 -11.02 -5.95
N ASN A 7 26.25 -10.93 -6.64
CA ASN A 7 25.09 -10.19 -6.18
C ASN A 7 24.62 -10.87 -4.88
N ALA A 8 25.33 -10.61 -3.79
CA ALA A 8 24.96 -11.03 -2.47
C ALA A 8 23.61 -10.39 -2.20
N ARG A 9 22.61 -11.22 -1.89
CA ARG A 9 21.31 -10.73 -1.46
C ARG A 9 21.58 -9.76 -0.29
N PRO A 10 21.09 -8.51 -0.33
CA PRO A 10 21.32 -7.59 0.77
C PRO A 10 20.87 -8.24 2.08
N GLY A 11 21.62 -7.97 3.15
CA GLY A 11 21.25 -8.39 4.50
C GLY A 11 19.86 -7.83 4.89
N PRO A 12 19.30 -8.28 6.03
CA PRO A 12 18.02 -7.76 6.50
C PRO A 12 18.07 -6.23 6.63
N LEU A 13 16.99 -5.58 6.24
CA LEU A 13 16.83 -4.14 6.42
C LEU A 13 16.79 -3.80 7.91
N PRO A 14 17.20 -2.58 8.31
CA PRO A 14 16.84 -2.01 9.60
C PRO A 14 15.32 -2.13 9.86
N GLU A 15 14.94 -2.41 11.10
CA GLU A 15 13.54 -2.76 11.43
C GLU A 15 12.56 -1.60 11.22
N ASP A 16 13.00 -0.38 11.50
CA ASP A 16 12.28 0.87 11.23
C ASP A 16 12.00 1.06 9.73
N VAL A 17 13.01 0.84 8.88
CA VAL A 17 12.86 0.87 7.42
C VAL A 17 11.93 -0.25 6.95
N ALA A 18 12.09 -1.46 7.50
CA ALA A 18 11.22 -2.57 7.18
C ALA A 18 9.75 -2.29 7.56
N ASP A 19 9.49 -1.66 8.71
CA ASP A 19 8.13 -1.31 9.13
C ASP A 19 7.50 -0.23 8.24
N LEU A 20 8.27 0.80 7.87
CA LEU A 20 7.81 1.78 6.88
C LEU A 20 7.42 1.10 5.57
N LEU A 21 8.25 0.21 5.05
CA LEU A 21 7.96 -0.52 3.81
C LEU A 21 6.73 -1.43 3.93
N ARG A 22 6.51 -2.06 5.10
CA ARG A 22 5.28 -2.82 5.36
C ARG A 22 4.05 -1.91 5.35
N ALA A 23 4.14 -0.70 5.92
CA ALA A 23 3.04 0.27 5.88
C ALA A 23 2.78 0.79 4.45
N VAL A 24 3.84 0.97 3.64
CA VAL A 24 3.71 1.30 2.20
C VAL A 24 3.01 0.16 1.45
N LEU A 25 3.42 -1.10 1.69
CA LEU A 25 2.75 -2.25 1.09
C LEU A 25 1.28 -2.32 1.51
N GLU A 26 0.98 -2.14 2.80
CA GLU A 26 -0.40 -2.07 3.29
C GLU A 26 -1.20 -0.99 2.55
N ALA A 27 -0.61 0.19 2.29
CA ALA A 27 -1.27 1.27 1.59
C ALA A 27 -1.64 0.92 0.14
N LEU A 28 -0.76 0.23 -0.58
CA LEU A 28 -0.84 -0.01 -2.01
C LEU A 28 -1.47 -1.36 -2.39
N ASP A 29 -1.24 -2.40 -1.59
CA ASP A 29 -1.69 -3.77 -1.83
C ASP A 29 -3.13 -3.98 -1.33
N ILE A 30 -4.05 -3.19 -1.88
CA ILE A 30 -5.48 -3.33 -1.61
C ILE A 30 -6.14 -4.29 -2.62
N PRO A 31 -7.20 -5.03 -2.23
CA PRO A 31 -7.85 -5.97 -3.13
C PRO A 31 -8.33 -5.35 -4.44
N TYR A 32 -8.12 -6.06 -5.55
CA TYR A 32 -8.59 -5.59 -6.86
C TYR A 32 -10.13 -5.55 -6.93
N PRO A 33 -10.77 -4.57 -7.60
CA PRO A 33 -12.22 -4.51 -7.71
C PRO A 33 -12.77 -5.67 -8.55
N ALA A 34 -13.95 -6.19 -8.17
CA ALA A 34 -14.60 -7.31 -8.85
C ALA A 34 -15.23 -6.91 -10.20
N THR A 35 -15.67 -5.67 -10.33
CA THR A 35 -16.38 -5.16 -11.52
C THR A 35 -15.96 -3.74 -11.87
N ILE A 36 -16.30 -3.30 -13.09
CA ILE A 36 -16.11 -1.90 -13.52
C ILE A 36 -16.86 -0.94 -12.59
N GLY A 37 -18.04 -1.31 -12.08
CA GLY A 37 -18.81 -0.49 -11.15
C GLY A 37 -18.17 -0.35 -9.76
N ASP A 38 -17.29 -1.28 -9.39
CA ASP A 38 -16.50 -1.22 -8.15
C ASP A 38 -15.21 -0.40 -8.34
N SER A 39 -14.78 -0.16 -9.59
CA SER A 39 -13.53 0.54 -9.91
C SER A 39 -13.49 1.98 -9.42
N ASP A 40 -14.62 2.71 -9.45
CA ASP A 40 -14.64 4.11 -9.03
C ASP A 40 -14.36 4.27 -7.52
N VAL A 41 -14.98 3.40 -6.71
CA VAL A 41 -14.76 3.40 -5.26
C VAL A 41 -13.36 2.92 -4.93
N HIS A 42 -12.89 1.86 -5.59
CA HIS A 42 -11.51 1.38 -5.45
C HIS A 42 -10.50 2.47 -5.82
N ALA A 43 -10.66 3.14 -6.96
CA ALA A 43 -9.75 4.18 -7.44
C ALA A 43 -9.69 5.37 -6.49
N ARG A 44 -10.83 5.80 -5.93
CA ARG A 44 -10.87 6.86 -4.92
C ARG A 44 -10.09 6.47 -3.67
N ILE A 45 -10.32 5.27 -3.14
CA ILE A 45 -9.62 4.77 -1.95
C ILE A 45 -8.12 4.64 -2.20
N LEU A 46 -7.73 4.06 -3.33
CA LEU A 46 -6.33 3.91 -3.70
C LEU A 46 -5.66 5.28 -3.87
N GLY A 47 -6.34 6.24 -4.51
CA GLY A 47 -5.84 7.62 -4.66
C GLY A 47 -5.53 8.28 -3.32
N ASP A 48 -6.44 8.20 -2.36
CA ASP A 48 -6.23 8.76 -1.01
C ASP A 48 -5.06 8.06 -0.28
N ARG A 49 -4.95 6.73 -0.40
CA ARG A 49 -3.87 5.95 0.23
C ARG A 49 -2.50 6.23 -0.40
N VAL A 50 -2.44 6.37 -1.73
CA VAL A 50 -1.24 6.78 -2.48
C VAL A 50 -0.80 8.17 -2.08
N MET A 51 -1.71 9.13 -1.97
CA MET A 51 -1.39 10.49 -1.52
C MET A 51 -0.70 10.48 -0.15
N HIS A 52 -1.23 9.75 0.83
CA HIS A 52 -0.59 9.65 2.15
C HIS A 52 0.74 8.91 2.12
N THR A 53 0.88 7.91 1.26
CA THR A 53 2.15 7.20 1.04
C THR A 53 3.22 8.14 0.51
N VAL A 54 2.89 8.97 -0.49
CA VAL A 54 3.83 9.95 -1.05
C VAL A 54 4.25 10.99 -0.01
N ILE A 55 3.32 11.49 0.80
CA ILE A 55 3.62 12.43 1.89
C ILE A 55 4.59 11.78 2.90
N ALA A 56 4.33 10.53 3.29
CA ALA A 56 5.20 9.79 4.21
C ALA A 56 6.59 9.57 3.60
N LEU A 57 6.68 9.17 2.34
CA LEU A 57 7.97 8.96 1.66
C LEU A 57 8.77 10.25 1.52
N HIS A 58 8.13 11.39 1.22
CA HIS A 58 8.84 12.67 1.26
C HIS A 58 9.38 12.96 2.68
N GLY A 59 8.57 12.77 3.73
CA GLY A 59 9.04 12.98 5.10
C GLY A 59 10.19 12.05 5.53
N ALA A 60 10.25 10.82 5.01
CA ALA A 60 11.32 9.87 5.30
C ALA A 60 12.60 10.09 4.47
N LEU A 61 12.50 10.73 3.31
CA LEU A 61 13.61 10.93 2.37
C LEU A 61 14.16 12.37 2.38
N ASP A 62 13.43 13.31 2.99
CA ASP A 62 13.81 14.72 3.03
C ASP A 62 14.83 14.99 4.15
N ASP A 63 16.06 15.28 3.76
CA ASP A 63 17.16 15.67 4.66
C ASP A 63 17.13 17.18 5.01
N GLU A 64 16.27 17.98 4.36
CA GLU A 64 16.23 19.44 4.51
C GLU A 64 15.08 19.93 5.42
N GLY A 65 14.10 19.06 5.72
CA GLY A 65 12.97 19.33 6.59
C GLY A 65 13.25 19.10 8.09
N PRO A 66 12.29 19.43 8.97
CA PRO A 66 12.38 19.00 10.36
C PRO A 66 12.38 17.46 10.41
N ASP A 67 13.47 16.88 10.90
CA ASP A 67 13.59 15.43 11.09
C ASP A 67 12.57 14.96 12.12
N LEU A 68 11.49 14.34 11.62
CA LEU A 68 10.48 13.69 12.46
C LEU A 68 10.81 12.22 12.70
N GLY A 69 11.79 11.65 12.00
CA GLY A 69 12.17 10.25 12.07
C GLY A 69 11.26 9.30 11.29
N ILE A 70 11.80 8.11 10.98
CA ILE A 70 11.12 7.04 10.26
C ILE A 70 9.94 6.50 11.09
N GLU A 71 10.06 6.43 12.41
CA GLU A 71 9.02 5.91 13.30
C GLU A 71 7.79 6.82 13.32
N TRP A 72 7.98 8.14 13.41
CA TRP A 72 6.86 9.09 13.36
C TRP A 72 6.16 9.04 12.00
N THR A 73 6.95 8.99 10.92
CA THR A 73 6.44 8.89 9.55
C THR A 73 5.60 7.63 9.35
N THR A 74 6.08 6.51 9.90
CA THR A 74 5.37 5.23 9.85
C THR A 74 4.07 5.27 10.66
N ALA A 75 4.11 5.84 11.87
CA ALA A 75 2.91 6.02 12.71
C ALA A 75 1.87 6.94 12.04
N TYR A 76 2.32 8.02 11.41
CA TYR A 76 1.47 8.91 10.61
C TYR A 76 0.77 8.13 9.49
N LEU A 77 1.52 7.35 8.70
CA LEU A 77 0.96 6.59 7.58
C LEU A 77 -0.09 5.60 8.09
N ARG A 78 0.24 4.79 9.11
CA ARG A 78 -0.70 3.81 9.69
C ARG A 78 -2.00 4.46 10.18
N LYS A 79 -1.90 5.62 10.86
CA LYS A 79 -3.08 6.39 11.27
C LYS A 79 -3.96 6.77 10.07
N ARG A 80 -3.35 7.25 8.98
CA ARG A 80 -4.07 7.62 7.76
C ARG A 80 -4.71 6.43 7.05
N LEU A 81 -4.07 5.26 7.08
CA LEU A 81 -4.61 4.02 6.52
C LEU A 81 -5.80 3.51 7.34
N ALA A 82 -5.75 3.62 8.67
CA ALA A 82 -6.86 3.24 9.54
C ALA A 82 -8.12 4.10 9.30
N GLU A 83 -7.95 5.38 8.97
CA GLU A 83 -9.03 6.28 8.55
C GLU A 83 -9.61 5.93 7.16
N ARG A 84 -8.91 5.10 6.36
CA ARG A 84 -9.22 4.80 4.94
C ARG A 84 -9.19 3.29 4.67
N PRO A 85 -10.03 2.49 5.34
CA PRO A 85 -10.02 1.05 5.14
C PRO A 85 -10.34 0.70 3.67
N PRO A 86 -9.70 -0.35 3.10
CA PRO A 86 -9.94 -0.80 1.72
C PRO A 86 -11.27 -1.55 1.60
N THR A 87 -12.37 -0.85 1.86
CA THR A 87 -13.72 -1.40 1.96
C THR A 87 -14.73 -0.50 1.23
N GLY A 88 -15.94 -0.99 1.02
CA GLY A 88 -16.99 -0.23 0.31
C GLY A 88 -17.07 -0.51 -1.19
N TYR A 89 -16.26 -1.44 -1.69
CA TYR A 89 -16.35 -2.01 -3.04
C TYR A 89 -16.23 -3.53 -2.94
N ARG A 90 -16.71 -4.25 -3.96
CA ARG A 90 -16.52 -5.71 -4.03
C ARG A 90 -15.12 -6.03 -4.51
N ALA A 91 -14.43 -6.89 -3.76
CA ALA A 91 -13.13 -7.40 -4.17
C ALA A 91 -13.28 -8.61 -5.09
N ALA A 92 -12.40 -8.70 -6.10
CA ALA A 92 -12.22 -9.90 -6.89
C ALA A 92 -11.73 -11.04 -5.99
N GLY A 93 -12.30 -12.24 -6.16
CA GLY A 93 -11.99 -13.39 -5.32
C GLY A 93 -12.77 -13.48 -4.01
N ASP A 94 -13.60 -12.49 -3.66
CA ASP A 94 -14.58 -12.63 -2.58
C ASP A 94 -15.70 -13.60 -3.02
N PRO A 95 -15.97 -14.68 -2.27
CA PRO A 95 -17.05 -15.62 -2.59
C PRO A 95 -18.41 -14.96 -2.78
N ARG A 96 -18.70 -13.86 -2.04
CA ARG A 96 -19.97 -13.11 -2.18
C ARG A 96 -20.07 -12.34 -3.50
N SER A 97 -18.95 -11.94 -4.07
CA SER A 97 -18.88 -11.27 -5.38
C SER A 97 -19.11 -12.27 -6.51
N ALA A 98 -18.60 -13.49 -6.38
CA ALA A 98 -18.70 -14.54 -7.40
C ALA A 98 -20.13 -15.06 -7.63
N GLU A 99 -21.00 -15.01 -6.62
CA GLU A 99 -22.37 -15.54 -6.70
C GLU A 99 -23.31 -14.63 -7.50
N ARG A 100 -23.14 -13.31 -7.41
CA ARG A 100 -23.96 -12.32 -8.14
C ARG A 100 -23.61 -12.18 -9.61
N SER A 101 -22.34 -12.36 -9.99
CA SER A 101 -21.93 -12.32 -11.40
C SER A 101 -22.59 -13.43 -12.23
N ARG A 102 -22.85 -14.59 -11.62
CA ARG A 102 -23.55 -15.72 -12.28
C ARG A 102 -25.04 -15.50 -12.46
N GLU A 103 -25.64 -14.59 -11.68
CA GLU A 103 -27.06 -14.26 -11.74
C GLU A 103 -27.38 -13.25 -12.87
N VAL A 104 -26.42 -12.39 -13.22
CA VAL A 104 -26.58 -11.40 -14.32
C VAL A 104 -26.40 -12.03 -15.71
N GLU A 105 -25.80 -13.22 -15.80
CA GLU A 105 -25.54 -13.94 -17.06
C GLU A 105 -26.66 -14.94 -17.44
N ARG A 106 -27.78 -14.96 -16.71
CA ARG A 106 -28.99 -15.76 -17.02
C ARG A 106 -30.13 -14.88 -17.54
#